data_AF-M0HJF9-F1
#
_entry.id   AF-M0HJF9-F1
#
_cell.length_a   1.000
_cell.length_b   1.000
_cell.length_c   1.000
_cell.angle_alpha   90.00
_cell.angle_beta   90.00
_cell.angle_gamma   90.00
#
_symmetry.space_group_name_H-M   'P 1'
#
loop_
_entity.id
_entity.type
_entity.pdbx_description
1 polymer ?
#
loop_
_entity_poly.entity_id
_entity_poly.type
_entity_poly.pdbx_seq_one_letter_code
_entity_poly.pdbx_strand_id
1 'polypeptide(L)'
;MVPRKRLVAVGALLLVGFALSQSFSVATGFQTTFVAEAADDETPPSLVAEYDSDIVNLDSRVESVPQLREPVETAVETGSFDGTIASEAHITLSDVNEDASFAVYDGRYYRFSLTVSDDPVGATIQLSPTDWQTVANATATPAEQTDGDLRTVLEKGTVTNNSFVRPGLYDREGTYLLVRPENEGSMLKQMFASFGGLFVDPLGTAYTVAGLGLAVAIRNRRTPRPLTRRAALAVVPGTVLFSWLSTLVFGSGSLAMRAVLLPGIAAVASFGLFAGLCLRRRAWKSLVAGSALLVGLVIVADVATLGILGAAFGALGLVAGWVGSLVLAVYGYVFAADADEFDRDRVGALSADDLQTG
;
A
#
# COMPACT_ATOMS: atom_id res chain seq x y z
N MET A 1 -29.38 22.27 -23.42
CA MET A 1 -29.05 20.86 -23.72
C MET A 1 -27.67 20.56 -23.17
N VAL A 2 -27.50 19.44 -22.46
CA VAL A 2 -26.20 19.04 -21.90
C VAL A 2 -25.33 18.49 -23.05
N PRO A 3 -24.08 18.97 -23.24
CA PRO A 3 -23.22 18.49 -24.32
C PRO A 3 -22.96 16.98 -24.23
N ARG A 4 -23.12 16.24 -25.33
CA ARG A 4 -22.91 14.78 -25.42
C ARG A 4 -21.53 14.35 -24.87
N LYS A 5 -20.49 15.16 -25.09
CA LYS A 5 -19.13 14.94 -24.56
C LYS A 5 -19.08 14.88 -23.02
N ARG A 6 -19.95 15.62 -22.32
CA ARG A 6 -20.01 15.64 -20.84
C ARG A 6 -20.71 14.41 -20.28
N LEU A 7 -21.76 13.91 -20.95
CA LEU A 7 -22.41 12.65 -20.59
C LEU A 7 -21.47 11.46 -20.80
N VAL A 8 -20.69 11.46 -21.89
CA VAL A 8 -19.64 10.47 -22.13
C VAL A 8 -18.57 10.52 -21.04
N ALA A 9 -18.14 11.71 -20.61
CA ALA A 9 -17.16 11.84 -19.53
C ALA A 9 -17.68 11.30 -18.18
N VAL A 10 -18.94 11.57 -17.82
CA VAL A 10 -19.54 11.01 -16.60
C VAL A 10 -19.74 9.49 -16.72
N GLY A 11 -20.16 9.01 -17.90
CA GLY A 11 -20.27 7.57 -18.17
C GLY A 11 -18.93 6.84 -18.10
N ALA A 12 -17.85 7.45 -18.61
CA ALA A 12 -16.49 6.92 -18.50
C ALA A 12 -16.01 6.89 -17.04
N LEU A 13 -16.27 7.96 -16.28
CA LEU A 13 -15.92 8.02 -14.85
C LEU A 13 -16.66 6.94 -14.04
N LEU A 14 -17.93 6.69 -14.34
CA LEU A 14 -18.72 5.62 -13.73
C LEU A 14 -18.22 4.22 -14.12
N LEU A 15 -17.91 3.99 -15.40
CA LEU A 15 -17.37 2.71 -15.87
C LEU A 15 -16.01 2.40 -15.24
N VAL A 16 -15.12 3.39 -15.23
CA VAL A 16 -13.78 3.27 -14.64
C VAL A 16 -13.88 3.11 -13.13
N GLY A 17 -14.71 3.93 -12.46
CA GLY A 17 -14.93 3.83 -11.01
C GLY A 17 -15.50 2.46 -10.62
N PHE A 18 -16.49 1.97 -11.36
CA PHE A 18 -17.09 0.66 -11.13
C PHE A 18 -16.07 -0.46 -11.36
N ALA A 19 -15.36 -0.45 -12.49
CA ALA A 19 -14.32 -1.45 -12.79
C ALA A 19 -13.22 -1.47 -11.74
N LEU A 20 -12.74 -0.30 -11.30
CA LEU A 20 -11.75 -0.17 -10.22
C LEU A 20 -12.29 -0.66 -8.88
N SER A 21 -13.55 -0.35 -8.54
CA SER A 21 -14.19 -0.83 -7.29
C SER A 21 -14.47 -2.33 -7.26
N GLN A 22 -14.48 -2.98 -8.43
CA GLN A 22 -14.64 -4.43 -8.58
C GLN A 22 -13.29 -5.14 -8.80
N SER A 23 -12.19 -4.39 -8.90
CA SER A 23 -10.87 -4.96 -9.21
C SER A 23 -10.37 -5.89 -8.10
N PHE A 24 -10.83 -5.73 -6.86
CA PHE A 24 -10.56 -6.69 -5.78
C PHE A 24 -11.19 -8.08 -5.99
N SER A 25 -12.31 -8.19 -6.72
CA SER A 25 -12.86 -9.50 -7.10
C SER A 25 -11.95 -10.23 -8.11
N VAL A 26 -11.04 -9.52 -8.79
CA VAL A 26 -10.11 -10.10 -9.77
C VAL A 26 -8.72 -10.26 -9.15
N ALA A 27 -8.30 -9.35 -8.26
CA ALA A 27 -7.04 -9.44 -7.52
C ALA A 27 -7.02 -10.59 -6.50
N THR A 28 -8.18 -10.97 -5.96
CA THR A 28 -8.35 -12.20 -5.16
C THR A 28 -8.28 -13.50 -5.99
N GLY A 29 -8.13 -13.41 -7.31
CA GLY A 29 -7.91 -14.53 -8.22
C GLY A 29 -6.43 -14.80 -8.56
N PHE A 30 -5.49 -14.01 -8.04
CA PHE A 30 -4.06 -14.33 -8.17
C PHE A 30 -3.72 -15.43 -7.17
N GLN A 31 -3.92 -16.67 -7.62
CA GLN A 31 -3.38 -17.83 -6.95
C GLN A 31 -1.86 -17.80 -7.08
N THR A 32 -1.16 -17.91 -5.95
CA THR A 32 0.28 -18.12 -5.95
C THR A 32 0.52 -19.60 -5.75
N THR A 33 1.27 -20.19 -6.67
CA THR A 33 1.74 -21.56 -6.53
C THR A 33 3.02 -21.53 -5.70
N PHE A 34 2.98 -22.19 -4.56
CA PHE A 34 4.14 -22.46 -3.72
C PHE A 34 4.60 -23.88 -3.97
N VAL A 35 5.92 -24.07 -3.96
CA VAL A 35 6.58 -25.37 -4.11
C VAL A 35 7.44 -25.63 -2.88
N ALA A 36 7.48 -26.89 -2.45
CA ALA A 36 8.47 -27.40 -1.51
C ALA A 36 9.43 -28.28 -2.30
N GLU A 37 10.67 -27.83 -2.42
CA GLU A 37 11.74 -28.59 -3.08
C GLU A 37 12.77 -29.03 -2.04
N ALA A 38 13.36 -30.20 -2.24
CA ALA A 38 14.45 -30.65 -1.39
C ALA A 38 15.63 -29.67 -1.53
N ALA A 39 16.17 -29.24 -0.39
CA ALA A 39 17.35 -28.41 -0.31
C ALA A 39 18.49 -29.20 0.37
N ASP A 40 19.69 -29.04 -0.17
CA ASP A 40 20.91 -29.74 0.21
C ASP A 40 22.14 -28.83 0.03
N ASP A 41 23.34 -29.39 0.16
CA ASP A 41 24.59 -28.66 0.01
C ASP A 41 24.90 -28.21 -1.43
N GLU A 42 24.20 -28.76 -2.43
CA GLU A 42 24.26 -28.29 -3.82
C GLU A 42 23.31 -27.11 -4.07
N THR A 43 22.36 -26.86 -3.16
CA THR A 43 21.42 -25.75 -3.27
C THR A 43 22.15 -24.42 -3.10
N PRO A 44 22.01 -23.45 -4.04
CA PRO A 44 22.71 -22.18 -3.95
C PRO A 44 22.41 -21.44 -2.64
N PRO A 45 23.44 -21.06 -1.84
CA PRO A 45 23.21 -20.43 -0.55
C PRO A 45 22.39 -19.13 -0.62
N SER A 46 22.58 -18.36 -1.70
CA SER A 46 21.85 -17.13 -1.95
C SER A 46 20.35 -17.36 -2.16
N LEU A 47 19.97 -18.50 -2.75
CA LEU A 47 18.56 -18.88 -2.94
C LEU A 47 17.90 -19.17 -1.59
N VAL A 48 18.59 -19.86 -0.69
CA VAL A 48 18.06 -20.15 0.65
C VAL A 48 17.92 -18.86 1.45
N ALA A 49 18.93 -17.99 1.43
CA ALA A 49 18.92 -16.70 2.13
C ALA A 49 17.91 -15.69 1.56
N GLU A 50 17.38 -15.91 0.35
CA GLU A 50 16.31 -15.09 -0.21
C GLU A 50 14.95 -15.38 0.43
N TYR A 51 14.71 -16.64 0.82
CA TYR A 51 13.41 -17.09 1.31
C TYR A 51 13.38 -17.41 2.81
N ASP A 52 14.54 -17.58 3.46
CA ASP A 52 14.66 -17.79 4.89
C ASP A 52 15.09 -16.49 5.59
N SER A 53 14.23 -15.94 6.44
CA SER A 53 14.45 -14.65 7.13
C SER A 53 15.55 -14.70 8.18
N ASP A 54 15.99 -15.90 8.58
CA ASP A 54 16.99 -16.09 9.63
C ASP A 54 18.43 -16.11 9.05
N ILE A 55 18.54 -16.02 7.71
CA ILE A 55 19.79 -15.99 6.97
C ILE A 55 19.88 -14.67 6.18
N VAL A 56 20.89 -13.86 6.48
CA VAL A 56 21.10 -12.57 5.81
C VAL A 56 21.82 -12.75 4.47
N ASN A 57 21.22 -12.32 3.36
CA ASN A 57 21.90 -12.25 2.07
C ASN A 57 22.74 -10.95 1.98
N LEU A 58 24.04 -11.03 2.27
CA LEU A 58 24.95 -9.89 2.23
C LEU A 58 25.30 -9.46 0.80
N ASP A 59 25.28 -10.37 -0.18
CA ASP A 59 25.50 -10.03 -1.59
C ASP A 59 24.48 -8.99 -2.06
N SER A 60 23.19 -9.22 -1.77
CA SER A 60 22.10 -8.29 -2.08
C SER A 60 22.27 -6.93 -1.39
N ARG A 61 22.74 -6.92 -0.13
CA ARG A 61 23.01 -5.69 0.63
C ARG A 61 24.18 -4.91 0.03
N VAL A 62 25.25 -5.58 -0.38
CA VAL A 62 26.41 -4.96 -1.02
C VAL A 62 26.07 -4.45 -2.43
N GLU A 63 25.21 -5.13 -3.18
CA GLU A 63 24.71 -4.65 -4.47
C GLU A 63 23.88 -3.37 -4.34
N SER A 64 22.98 -3.31 -3.35
CA SER A 64 22.16 -2.13 -3.08
C SER A 64 22.96 -0.95 -2.53
N VAL A 65 23.92 -1.22 -1.63
CA VAL A 65 24.79 -0.21 -1.03
C VAL A 65 26.26 -0.62 -1.20
N PRO A 66 26.90 -0.20 -2.31
CA PRO A 66 28.28 -0.56 -2.65
C PRO A 66 29.31 -0.21 -1.57
N GLN A 67 29.03 0.76 -0.70
CA GLN A 67 29.86 1.15 0.44
C GLN A 67 29.99 0.06 1.51
N LEU A 68 29.11 -0.95 1.51
CA LEU A 68 29.21 -2.12 2.38
C LEU A 68 30.25 -3.14 1.91
N ARG A 69 30.73 -3.04 0.66
CA ARG A 69 31.65 -4.02 0.08
C ARG A 69 32.92 -4.20 0.93
N GLU A 70 33.64 -3.11 1.18
CA GLU A 70 34.91 -3.15 1.92
C GLU A 70 34.73 -3.65 3.38
N PRO A 71 33.74 -3.19 4.17
CA PRO A 71 33.45 -3.77 5.49
C PRO A 71 33.14 -5.27 5.47
N VAL A 72 32.32 -5.73 4.52
CA VAL A 72 31.95 -7.14 4.41
C VAL A 72 33.14 -7.99 3.96
N GLU A 73 33.88 -7.56 2.95
CA GLU A 73 35.11 -8.23 2.49
C GLU A 73 36.14 -8.32 3.62
N THR A 74 36.33 -7.24 4.38
CA THR A 74 37.22 -7.24 5.56
C THR A 74 36.77 -8.27 6.59
N ALA A 75 35.47 -8.34 6.90
CA ALA A 75 34.93 -9.32 7.84
C ALA A 75 35.08 -10.76 7.32
N VAL A 76 34.95 -10.99 6.01
CA VAL A 76 35.17 -12.30 5.39
C VAL A 76 36.63 -12.73 5.46
N GLU A 77 37.56 -11.81 5.20
CA GLU A 77 39.00 -12.10 5.17
C GLU A 77 39.60 -12.28 6.55
N THR A 78 39.19 -11.45 7.52
CA THR A 78 39.79 -11.39 8.85
C THR A 78 38.92 -12.02 9.94
N GLY A 79 37.67 -12.35 9.62
CA GLY A 79 36.66 -12.85 10.56
C GLY A 79 35.84 -11.76 11.24
N SER A 80 36.29 -10.50 11.20
CA SER A 80 35.56 -9.37 11.80
C SER A 80 35.92 -8.03 11.16
N PHE A 81 34.92 -7.19 10.93
CA PHE A 81 35.08 -5.76 10.73
C PHE A 81 34.58 -5.03 11.96
N ASP A 82 35.32 -4.02 12.42
CA ASP A 82 34.87 -3.11 13.46
C ASP A 82 35.35 -1.70 13.12
N GLY A 83 34.42 -0.82 12.77
CA GLY A 83 34.78 0.50 12.29
C GLY A 83 33.62 1.41 11.90
N THR A 84 33.98 2.63 11.53
CA THR A 84 33.06 3.64 11.01
C THR A 84 32.56 3.26 9.62
N ILE A 85 31.27 3.46 9.38
CA ILE A 85 30.63 3.19 8.08
C ILE A 85 29.89 4.41 7.56
N ALA A 86 29.61 4.43 6.26
CA ALA A 86 28.78 5.47 5.65
C ALA A 86 27.35 5.45 6.21
N SER A 87 26.66 6.59 6.21
CA SER A 87 25.29 6.69 6.73
C SER A 87 24.30 5.79 5.97
N GLU A 88 24.48 5.61 4.66
CA GLU A 88 23.66 4.71 3.84
C GLU A 88 23.89 3.23 4.19
N ALA A 89 25.14 2.88 4.50
CA ALA A 89 25.51 1.55 5.00
C ALA A 89 24.93 1.30 6.38
N HIS A 90 24.95 2.31 7.26
CA HIS A 90 24.33 2.26 8.58
C HIS A 90 22.83 1.99 8.48
N ILE A 91 22.08 2.75 7.68
CA ILE A 91 20.63 2.51 7.49
C ILE A 91 20.37 1.08 7.02
N THR A 92 21.15 0.61 6.05
CA THR A 92 20.97 -0.73 5.45
C THR A 92 21.25 -1.86 6.42
N LEU A 93 22.25 -1.71 7.29
CA LEU A 93 22.61 -2.69 8.32
C LEU A 93 21.68 -2.62 9.53
N SER A 94 21.18 -1.45 9.90
CA SER A 94 20.17 -1.29 10.97
C SER A 94 18.84 -1.97 10.62
N ASP A 95 18.54 -2.18 9.33
CA ASP A 95 17.36 -2.91 8.86
C ASP A 95 17.56 -4.44 8.80
N VAL A 96 18.72 -4.95 9.22
CA VAL A 96 18.96 -6.40 9.33
C VAL A 96 18.23 -6.95 10.54
N ASN A 97 17.61 -8.12 10.41
CA ASN A 97 16.97 -8.81 11.51
C ASN A 97 17.98 -9.08 12.65
N GLU A 98 17.73 -8.53 13.84
CA GLU A 98 18.60 -8.66 15.01
C GLU A 98 18.76 -10.14 15.45
N ASP A 99 17.77 -10.98 15.14
CA ASP A 99 17.77 -12.41 15.49
C ASP A 99 18.54 -13.28 14.47
N ALA A 100 18.96 -12.71 13.33
CA ALA A 100 19.64 -13.48 12.29
C ALA A 100 21.02 -13.94 12.75
N SER A 101 21.24 -15.25 12.72
CA SER A 101 22.47 -15.89 13.20
C SER A 101 23.40 -16.37 12.08
N PHE A 102 22.93 -16.28 10.83
CA PHE A 102 23.67 -16.72 9.65
C PHE A 102 23.61 -15.69 8.54
N ALA A 103 24.61 -15.71 7.67
CA ALA A 103 24.67 -14.87 6.49
C ALA A 103 25.25 -15.65 5.30
N VAL A 104 24.94 -15.16 4.11
CA VAL A 104 25.52 -15.62 2.85
C VAL A 104 26.24 -14.45 2.18
N TYR A 105 27.46 -14.72 1.73
CA TYR A 105 28.24 -13.81 0.91
C TYR A 105 29.12 -14.61 -0.05
N ASP A 106 29.22 -14.18 -1.31
CA ASP A 106 30.01 -14.84 -2.37
C ASP A 106 29.74 -16.36 -2.45
N GLY A 107 28.46 -16.73 -2.33
CA GLY A 107 28.00 -18.12 -2.42
C GLY A 107 28.45 -19.03 -1.27
N ARG A 108 28.81 -18.49 -0.10
CA ARG A 108 29.21 -19.26 1.09
C ARG A 108 28.41 -18.87 2.32
N TYR A 109 28.22 -19.84 3.22
CA TYR A 109 27.58 -19.61 4.51
C TYR A 109 28.57 -19.16 5.59
N TYR A 110 28.09 -18.26 6.43
CA TYR A 110 28.80 -17.75 7.59
C TYR A 110 27.89 -17.76 8.81
N ARG A 111 28.41 -18.11 9.98
CA ARG A 111 27.86 -17.65 11.25
C ARG A 111 28.04 -16.15 11.32
N PHE A 112 26.97 -15.46 11.68
CA PHE A 112 26.86 -14.01 11.57
C PHE A 112 26.50 -13.39 12.90
N SER A 113 27.16 -12.27 13.20
CA SER A 113 26.74 -11.35 14.25
C SER A 113 26.98 -9.93 13.77
N LEU A 114 26.01 -9.06 14.05
CA LEU A 114 26.05 -7.65 13.67
C LEU A 114 25.73 -6.80 14.89
N THR A 115 26.52 -5.76 15.09
CA THR A 115 26.20 -4.68 16.02
C THR A 115 26.37 -3.37 15.29
N VAL A 116 25.32 -2.55 15.27
CA VAL A 116 25.36 -1.23 14.65
C VAL A 116 25.37 -0.18 15.76
N SER A 117 26.22 0.84 15.62
CA SER A 117 26.38 1.94 16.58
C SER A 117 25.99 3.28 15.95
N ASP A 118 25.31 4.12 16.71
CA ASP A 118 24.87 5.46 16.28
C ASP A 118 25.91 6.56 16.56
N ASP A 119 26.74 6.40 17.60
CA ASP A 119 27.72 7.41 18.04
C ASP A 119 29.04 6.77 18.55
N PRO A 120 30.12 6.76 17.74
CA PRO A 120 30.15 7.18 16.34
C PRO A 120 29.37 6.21 15.45
N VAL A 121 28.85 6.71 14.31
CA VAL A 121 28.18 5.88 13.30
C VAL A 121 29.13 4.78 12.81
N GLY A 122 28.84 3.53 13.14
CA GLY A 122 29.74 2.41 12.93
C GLY A 122 29.02 1.07 12.94
N ALA A 123 29.74 0.01 12.58
CA ALA A 123 29.27 -1.35 12.74
C ALA A 123 30.41 -2.31 13.08
N THR A 124 30.07 -3.32 13.86
CA THR A 124 30.86 -4.53 14.08
C THR A 124 30.18 -5.67 13.34
N ILE A 125 30.85 -6.23 12.33
CA ILE A 125 30.37 -7.35 11.52
C ILE A 125 31.29 -8.53 11.79
N GLN A 126 30.74 -9.65 12.28
CA GLN A 126 31.50 -10.88 12.50
C GLN A 126 31.02 -11.97 11.56
N LEU A 127 31.96 -12.59 10.84
CA LEU A 127 31.71 -13.65 9.88
C LEU A 127 32.65 -14.81 10.15
N SER A 128 32.09 -15.97 10.46
CA SER A 128 32.86 -17.20 10.62
C SER A 128 32.33 -18.25 9.64
N PRO A 129 33.16 -18.79 8.73
CA PRO A 129 32.72 -19.77 7.75
C PRO A 129 31.98 -20.96 8.40
N THR A 130 30.91 -21.42 7.76
CA THR A 130 30.14 -22.57 8.23
C THR A 130 29.60 -23.37 7.03
N ASP A 131 29.02 -24.54 7.31
CA ASP A 131 28.50 -25.46 6.30
C ASP A 131 26.96 -25.45 6.26
N TRP A 132 26.42 -25.93 5.14
CA TRP A 132 24.98 -26.10 4.92
C TRP A 132 24.29 -26.83 6.08
N GLN A 133 24.85 -27.95 6.54
CA GLN A 133 24.22 -28.80 7.55
C GLN A 133 24.04 -28.04 8.88
N THR A 134 25.02 -27.22 9.24
CA THR A 134 24.96 -26.38 10.44
C THR A 134 23.88 -25.31 10.33
N VAL A 135 23.76 -24.66 9.16
CA VAL A 135 22.73 -23.65 8.89
C VAL A 135 21.35 -24.28 8.89
N ALA A 136 21.15 -25.34 8.09
CA ALA A 136 19.89 -26.01 7.93
C ALA A 136 19.34 -26.55 9.27
N ASN A 137 20.19 -27.15 10.10
CA ASN A 137 19.78 -27.60 11.44
C ASN A 137 19.36 -26.46 12.38
N ALA A 138 19.89 -25.26 12.18
CA ALA A 138 19.66 -24.13 13.07
C ALA A 138 18.49 -23.25 12.63
N THR A 139 18.21 -23.14 11.32
CA THR A 139 17.14 -22.27 10.79
C THR A 139 15.90 -23.05 10.37
N ALA A 140 16.01 -24.34 10.04
CA ALA A 140 14.87 -25.10 9.56
C ALA A 140 13.77 -25.20 10.63
N THR A 141 12.56 -24.78 10.26
CA THR A 141 11.39 -24.94 11.12
C THR A 141 10.86 -26.38 11.01
N PRO A 142 10.60 -27.08 12.13
CA PRO A 142 10.03 -28.43 12.07
C PRO A 142 8.67 -28.42 11.41
N ALA A 143 8.47 -29.28 10.39
CA ALA A 143 7.22 -29.38 9.64
C ALA A 143 6.01 -29.69 10.53
N GLU A 144 6.20 -30.40 11.64
CA GLU A 144 5.17 -30.73 12.62
C GLU A 144 4.57 -29.51 13.34
N GLN A 145 5.31 -28.40 13.37
CA GLN A 145 4.88 -27.13 13.96
C GLN A 145 4.16 -26.23 12.95
N THR A 146 3.93 -26.70 11.73
CA THR A 146 3.32 -25.93 10.65
C THR A 146 1.86 -26.32 10.43
N ASP A 147 1.00 -25.32 10.27
CA ASP A 147 -0.45 -25.50 10.10
C ASP A 147 -0.92 -25.13 8.68
N GLY A 148 -2.08 -25.67 8.30
CA GLY A 148 -2.87 -25.21 7.14
C GLY A 148 -2.23 -25.48 5.78
N ASP A 149 -2.15 -24.42 4.95
CA ASP A 149 -1.66 -24.50 3.57
C ASP A 149 -0.17 -24.87 3.52
N LEU A 150 0.63 -24.44 4.50
CA LEU A 150 2.04 -24.79 4.59
C LEU A 150 2.24 -26.29 4.80
N ARG A 151 1.44 -26.90 5.68
CA ARG A 151 1.44 -28.37 5.84
C ARG A 151 1.07 -29.08 4.55
N THR A 152 0.12 -28.53 3.79
CA THR A 152 -0.29 -29.08 2.49
C THR A 152 0.84 -28.98 1.45
N VAL A 153 1.58 -27.87 1.41
CA VAL A 153 2.77 -27.72 0.54
C VAL A 153 3.83 -28.74 0.91
N LEU A 154 4.13 -28.87 2.21
CA LEU A 154 5.14 -29.80 2.69
C LEU A 154 4.75 -31.26 2.45
N GLU A 155 3.46 -31.60 2.53
CA GLU A 155 2.94 -32.95 2.26
C GLU A 155 2.91 -33.29 0.77
N LYS A 156 2.44 -32.36 -0.09
CA LYS A 156 2.14 -32.60 -1.51
C LYS A 156 3.20 -32.07 -2.47
N GLY A 157 4.21 -31.35 -1.98
CA GLY A 157 5.24 -30.68 -2.77
C GLY A 157 4.78 -29.37 -3.42
N THR A 158 3.48 -29.11 -3.51
CA THR A 158 2.94 -27.86 -4.05
C THR A 158 1.56 -27.53 -3.51
N VAL A 159 1.27 -26.24 -3.36
CA VAL A 159 -0.08 -25.72 -3.17
C VAL A 159 -0.30 -24.51 -4.05
N THR A 160 -1.52 -24.38 -4.57
CA THR A 160 -1.95 -23.18 -5.29
C THR A 160 -3.11 -22.59 -4.48
N ASN A 161 -2.88 -21.45 -3.82
CA ASN A 161 -3.90 -20.81 -2.99
C ASN A 161 -3.77 -19.27 -3.04
N ASN A 162 -4.80 -18.61 -2.53
CA ASN A 162 -4.92 -17.17 -2.39
C ASN A 162 -4.33 -16.67 -1.04
N SER A 163 -4.04 -17.59 -0.13
CA SER A 163 -3.41 -17.34 1.17
C SER A 163 -1.89 -17.22 1.02
N PHE A 164 -1.29 -16.39 1.88
CA PHE A 164 0.16 -16.27 1.95
C PHE A 164 0.73 -17.47 2.73
N VAL A 165 1.57 -18.26 2.07
CA VAL A 165 2.40 -19.28 2.72
C VAL A 165 3.73 -18.62 3.09
N ARG A 166 4.16 -18.77 4.35
CA ARG A 166 5.47 -18.28 4.79
C ARG A 166 6.56 -19.07 4.05
N PRO A 167 7.40 -18.42 3.23
CA PRO A 167 8.58 -19.05 2.66
C PRO A 167 9.61 -19.32 3.74
N GLY A 168 10.51 -20.26 3.48
CA GLY A 168 11.59 -20.59 4.41
C GLY A 168 12.02 -22.04 4.31
N LEU A 169 12.98 -22.40 5.16
CA LEU A 169 13.48 -23.76 5.24
C LEU A 169 12.70 -24.55 6.29
N TYR A 170 12.30 -25.78 5.94
CA TYR A 170 11.52 -26.66 6.80
C TYR A 170 12.16 -28.03 6.91
N ASP A 171 12.20 -28.60 8.10
CA ASP A 171 12.66 -29.98 8.32
C ASP A 171 11.46 -30.93 8.35
N ARG A 172 11.48 -31.92 7.45
CA ARG A 172 10.52 -33.02 7.41
C ARG A 172 11.28 -34.35 7.51
N GLU A 173 11.24 -34.96 8.69
CA GLU A 173 11.81 -36.29 8.94
C GLU A 173 13.30 -36.39 8.52
N GLY A 174 14.08 -35.32 8.68
CA GLY A 174 15.50 -35.26 8.31
C GLY A 174 15.76 -34.89 6.85
N THR A 175 14.72 -34.51 6.09
CA THR A 175 14.84 -33.91 4.76
C THR A 175 14.50 -32.43 4.85
N TYR A 176 15.43 -31.56 4.46
CA TYR A 176 15.18 -30.13 4.40
C TYR A 176 14.44 -29.77 3.12
N LEU A 177 13.32 -29.06 3.28
CA LEU A 177 12.47 -28.60 2.19
C LEU A 177 12.49 -27.07 2.19
N LEU A 178 12.93 -26.48 1.07
CA LEU A 178 12.83 -25.05 0.84
C LEU A 178 11.45 -24.74 0.24
N VAL A 179 10.64 -24.00 0.99
CA VAL A 179 9.34 -23.53 0.52
C VAL A 179 9.50 -22.16 -0.11
N ARG A 180 9.16 -22.05 -1.40
CA ARG A 180 9.26 -20.81 -2.18
C ARG A 180 8.11 -20.68 -3.17
N PRO A 181 7.76 -19.47 -3.63
CA PRO A 181 6.86 -19.30 -4.76
C PRO A 181 7.50 -19.91 -6.02
N GLU A 182 6.71 -20.60 -6.84
CA GLU A 182 7.19 -21.19 -8.11
C GLU A 182 7.69 -20.11 -9.09
N ASN A 183 7.12 -18.90 -9.00
CA ASN A 183 7.52 -17.75 -9.81
C ASN A 183 7.91 -16.59 -8.90
N GLU A 184 9.17 -16.13 -8.92
CA GLU A 184 9.63 -14.94 -8.17
C GLU A 184 8.74 -13.70 -8.43
N GLY A 185 8.29 -13.54 -9.68
CA GLY A 185 7.38 -12.47 -10.08
C GLY A 185 5.96 -12.57 -9.50
N SER A 186 5.54 -13.72 -8.93
CA SER A 186 4.23 -13.86 -8.29
C SER A 186 4.20 -13.24 -6.90
N MET A 187 5.32 -13.19 -6.17
CA MET A 187 5.39 -12.45 -4.90
C MET A 187 5.24 -10.96 -5.09
N LEU A 188 5.97 -10.39 -6.06
CA LEU A 188 5.84 -8.97 -6.39
C LEU A 188 4.42 -8.67 -6.89
N LYS A 189 3.82 -9.52 -7.71
CA LYS A 189 2.41 -9.38 -8.15
C LYS A 189 1.41 -9.57 -7.01
N GLN A 190 1.67 -10.46 -6.04
CA GLN A 190 0.81 -10.67 -4.88
C GLN A 190 0.95 -9.52 -3.90
N MET A 191 2.14 -8.97 -3.68
CA MET A 191 2.35 -7.70 -2.98
C MET A 191 1.63 -6.56 -3.71
N PHE A 192 1.82 -6.39 -5.02
CA PHE A 192 1.08 -5.39 -5.80
C PHE A 192 -0.42 -5.65 -5.85
N ALA A 193 -0.91 -6.88 -5.70
CA ALA A 193 -2.33 -7.19 -5.64
C ALA A 193 -2.90 -6.92 -4.24
N SER A 194 -2.14 -7.21 -3.17
CA SER A 194 -2.50 -6.92 -1.78
C SER A 194 -2.43 -5.42 -1.48
N PHE A 195 -1.36 -4.74 -1.89
CA PHE A 195 -1.22 -3.28 -1.78
C PHE A 195 -2.07 -2.55 -2.82
N GLY A 196 -2.14 -3.04 -4.06
CA GLY A 196 -2.99 -2.45 -5.10
C GLY A 196 -4.46 -2.54 -4.76
N GLY A 197 -4.94 -3.66 -4.20
CA GLY A 197 -6.30 -3.78 -3.69
C GLY A 197 -6.61 -2.79 -2.56
N LEU A 198 -5.63 -2.51 -1.68
CA LEU A 198 -5.76 -1.54 -0.59
C LEU A 198 -6.03 -0.11 -1.10
N PHE A 199 -5.50 0.26 -2.27
CA PHE A 199 -5.62 1.62 -2.81
C PHE A 199 -6.63 1.74 -3.96
N VAL A 200 -6.73 0.73 -4.82
CA VAL A 200 -7.58 0.76 -6.03
C VAL A 200 -9.06 0.74 -5.68
N ASP A 201 -9.47 -0.04 -4.68
CA ASP A 201 -10.87 -0.13 -4.26
C ASP A 201 -11.40 1.19 -3.67
N PRO A 202 -10.70 1.85 -2.73
CA PRO A 202 -11.07 3.19 -2.26
C PRO A 202 -11.16 4.22 -3.38
N LEU A 203 -10.22 4.19 -4.35
CA LEU A 203 -10.22 5.10 -5.49
C LEU A 203 -11.40 4.85 -6.43
N GLY A 204 -11.70 3.60 -6.74
CA GLY A 204 -12.86 3.21 -7.53
C GLY A 204 -14.17 3.64 -6.87
N THR A 205 -14.25 3.50 -5.55
CA THR A 205 -15.39 3.97 -4.75
C THR A 205 -15.56 5.49 -4.85
N ALA A 206 -14.48 6.25 -4.67
CA ALA A 206 -14.50 7.71 -4.82
C ALA A 206 -14.95 8.14 -6.22
N TYR A 207 -14.47 7.48 -7.26
CA TYR A 207 -14.84 7.79 -8.65
C TYR A 207 -16.29 7.45 -8.97
N THR A 208 -16.79 6.33 -8.45
CA THR A 208 -18.19 5.92 -8.61
C THR A 208 -19.14 6.90 -7.95
N VAL A 209 -18.88 7.28 -6.69
CA VAL A 209 -19.72 8.22 -5.94
C VAL A 209 -19.63 9.62 -6.55
N ALA A 210 -18.45 10.07 -6.97
CA ALA A 210 -18.28 11.33 -7.69
C ALA A 210 -19.04 11.34 -9.03
N GLY A 211 -18.98 10.24 -9.79
CA GLY A 211 -19.72 10.07 -11.04
C GLY A 211 -21.23 10.11 -10.84
N LEU A 212 -21.75 9.44 -9.79
CA LEU A 212 -23.15 9.51 -9.40
C LEU A 212 -23.57 10.93 -8.98
N GLY A 213 -22.76 11.59 -8.17
CA GLY A 213 -22.99 12.98 -7.76
C GLY A 213 -23.06 13.94 -8.95
N LEU A 214 -22.16 13.78 -9.92
CA LEU A 214 -22.18 14.53 -11.17
C LEU A 214 -23.40 14.20 -12.04
N ALA A 215 -23.78 12.93 -12.15
CA ALA A 215 -24.96 12.50 -12.90
C ALA A 215 -26.26 13.09 -12.32
N VAL A 216 -26.41 13.07 -10.99
CA VAL A 216 -27.54 13.69 -10.28
C VAL A 216 -27.53 15.21 -10.48
N ALA A 217 -26.37 15.85 -10.40
CA ALA A 217 -26.25 17.29 -10.62
C ALA A 217 -26.66 17.68 -12.06
N ILE A 218 -26.23 16.92 -13.07
CA ILE A 218 -26.60 17.12 -14.48
C ILE A 218 -28.11 16.89 -14.70
N ARG A 219 -28.69 15.88 -14.03
CA ARG A 219 -30.12 15.57 -14.15
C ARG A 219 -30.99 16.68 -13.55
N ASN A 220 -30.62 17.16 -12.36
CA ASN A 220 -31.41 18.15 -11.61
C ASN A 220 -31.20 19.57 -12.11
N ARG A 221 -29.99 19.90 -12.60
CA ARG A 221 -29.66 21.21 -13.16
C ARG A 221 -29.32 21.02 -14.63
N ARG A 222 -30.25 21.36 -15.52
CA ARG A 222 -30.07 21.33 -16.99
C ARG A 222 -29.11 22.43 -17.48
N THR A 223 -28.17 22.86 -16.66
CA THR A 223 -27.15 23.87 -16.97
C THR A 223 -25.87 23.18 -17.45
N PRO A 224 -25.07 23.86 -18.29
CA PRO A 224 -23.83 23.29 -18.77
C PRO A 224 -22.80 23.04 -17.65
N ARG A 225 -22.90 23.73 -16.50
CA ARG A 225 -21.97 23.65 -15.36
C ARG A 225 -22.74 23.41 -14.05
N PRO A 226 -23.16 22.18 -13.75
CA PRO A 226 -24.10 21.91 -12.67
C PRO A 226 -23.44 21.77 -11.28
N LEU A 227 -22.11 21.74 -11.19
CA LEU A 227 -21.42 21.46 -9.94
C LEU A 227 -21.32 22.72 -9.06
N THR A 228 -22.08 22.72 -7.96
CA THR A 228 -22.04 23.76 -6.93
C THR A 228 -21.12 23.38 -5.78
N ARG A 229 -20.73 24.35 -4.94
CA ARG A 229 -19.92 24.13 -3.73
C ARG A 229 -20.51 23.06 -2.81
N ARG A 230 -21.85 23.11 -2.59
CA ARG A 230 -22.56 22.14 -1.74
C ARG A 230 -22.57 20.74 -2.36
N ALA A 231 -22.83 20.64 -3.68
CA ALA A 231 -22.81 19.37 -4.38
C ALA A 231 -21.41 18.73 -4.38
N ALA A 232 -20.36 19.52 -4.58
CA ALA A 232 -18.97 19.03 -4.54
C ALA A 232 -18.54 18.58 -3.14
N LEU A 233 -18.91 19.32 -2.09
CA LEU A 233 -18.62 18.94 -0.71
C LEU A 233 -19.41 17.70 -0.26
N ALA A 234 -20.65 17.53 -0.73
CA ALA A 234 -21.49 16.39 -0.36
C ALA A 234 -20.97 15.04 -0.86
N VAL A 235 -20.11 15.04 -1.90
CA VAL A 235 -19.49 13.81 -2.42
C VAL A 235 -18.55 13.18 -1.39
N VAL A 236 -17.86 13.96 -0.57
CA VAL A 236 -16.92 13.45 0.44
C VAL A 236 -17.61 12.59 1.51
N PRO A 237 -18.61 13.09 2.27
CA PRO A 237 -19.34 12.26 3.23
C PRO A 237 -20.16 11.15 2.56
N GLY A 238 -20.67 11.39 1.34
CA GLY A 238 -21.33 10.33 0.56
C GLY A 238 -20.40 9.17 0.21
N THR A 239 -19.13 9.47 -0.07
CA THR A 239 -18.11 8.46 -0.37
C THR A 239 -17.76 7.66 0.88
N VAL A 240 -17.63 8.32 2.03
CA VAL A 240 -17.40 7.65 3.33
C VAL A 240 -18.55 6.71 3.68
N LEU A 241 -19.80 7.19 3.57
CA LEU A 241 -21.00 6.38 3.85
C LEU A 241 -21.10 5.18 2.90
N PHE A 242 -20.85 5.38 1.61
CA PHE A 242 -20.85 4.29 0.63
C PHE A 242 -19.74 3.27 0.94
N SER A 243 -18.55 3.73 1.36
CA SER A 243 -17.43 2.86 1.73
C SER A 243 -17.74 2.04 2.99
N TRP A 244 -18.45 2.61 3.96
CA TRP A 244 -18.94 1.86 5.12
C TRP A 244 -20.00 0.83 4.74
N LEU A 245 -20.97 1.20 3.89
CA LEU A 245 -21.98 0.27 3.40
C LEU A 245 -21.38 -0.87 2.58
N SER A 246 -20.40 -0.60 1.70
CA SER A 246 -19.73 -1.64 0.94
C SER A 246 -18.91 -2.57 1.85
N THR A 247 -18.28 -2.02 2.89
CA THR A 247 -17.57 -2.80 3.91
C THR A 247 -18.49 -3.73 4.70
N LEU A 248 -19.70 -3.30 5.03
CA LEU A 248 -20.68 -4.14 5.73
C LEU A 248 -21.21 -5.30 4.86
N VAL A 249 -21.35 -5.08 3.55
CA VAL A 249 -21.97 -6.06 2.63
C VAL A 249 -20.95 -7.03 2.04
N PHE A 250 -19.73 -6.57 1.75
CA PHE A 250 -18.69 -7.34 1.03
C PHE A 250 -17.42 -7.53 1.89
N GLY A 251 -17.61 -7.56 3.21
CA GLY A 251 -16.59 -7.47 4.26
C GLY A 251 -15.91 -8.77 4.71
N SER A 252 -14.75 -9.15 4.20
CA SER A 252 -13.80 -10.09 4.86
C SER A 252 -12.51 -9.39 5.34
N GLY A 253 -12.03 -9.69 6.56
CA GLY A 253 -10.76 -9.18 7.10
C GLY A 253 -10.89 -8.22 8.29
N SER A 254 -9.79 -7.54 8.66
CA SER A 254 -9.72 -6.66 9.85
C SER A 254 -10.68 -5.46 9.75
N LEU A 255 -11.60 -5.36 10.72
CA LEU A 255 -12.59 -4.28 10.80
C LEU A 255 -11.94 -2.90 10.95
N ALA A 256 -10.82 -2.79 11.66
CA ALA A 256 -10.12 -1.53 11.87
C ALA A 256 -9.57 -0.96 10.55
N MET A 257 -8.96 -1.82 9.73
CA MET A 257 -8.39 -1.41 8.44
C MET A 257 -9.49 -1.02 7.44
N ARG A 258 -10.62 -1.74 7.44
CA ARG A 258 -11.73 -1.46 6.50
C ARG A 258 -12.63 -0.31 6.92
N ALA A 259 -12.78 -0.04 8.22
CA ALA A 259 -13.67 1.01 8.71
C ALA A 259 -13.02 2.41 8.75
N VAL A 260 -11.69 2.47 8.78
CA VAL A 260 -10.95 3.73 9.01
C VAL A 260 -10.02 4.07 7.85
N LEU A 261 -9.13 3.14 7.49
CA LEU A 261 -8.10 3.40 6.47
C LEU A 261 -8.70 3.55 5.06
N LEU A 262 -9.52 2.57 4.62
CA LEU A 262 -10.12 2.57 3.28
C LEU A 262 -11.06 3.77 3.05
N PRO A 263 -11.96 4.13 3.97
CA PRO A 263 -12.81 5.32 3.82
C PRO A 263 -12.01 6.62 3.86
N GLY A 264 -10.91 6.68 4.61
CA GLY A 264 -9.99 7.82 4.63
C GLY A 264 -9.37 8.09 3.24
N ILE A 265 -8.83 7.05 2.60
CA ILE A 265 -8.26 7.14 1.25
C ILE A 265 -9.32 7.59 0.24
N ALA A 266 -10.51 6.99 0.29
CA ALA A 266 -11.62 7.34 -0.60
C ALA A 266 -12.09 8.80 -0.38
N ALA A 267 -12.15 9.26 0.87
CA ALA A 267 -12.49 10.64 1.22
C ALA A 267 -11.48 11.62 0.63
N VAL A 268 -10.17 11.35 0.79
CA VAL A 268 -9.08 12.17 0.23
C VAL A 268 -9.16 12.25 -1.29
N ALA A 269 -9.38 11.10 -1.96
CA ALA A 269 -9.53 11.09 -3.41
C ALA A 269 -10.77 11.88 -3.86
N SER A 270 -11.92 11.67 -3.21
CA SER A 270 -13.18 12.34 -3.53
C SER A 270 -13.14 13.87 -3.32
N PHE A 271 -12.31 14.35 -2.39
CA PHE A 271 -12.07 15.77 -2.16
C PHE A 271 -11.47 16.47 -3.39
N GLY A 272 -10.83 15.71 -4.30
CA GLY A 272 -10.37 16.20 -5.60
C GLY A 272 -11.45 16.97 -6.36
N LEU A 273 -12.71 16.53 -6.31
CA LEU A 273 -13.82 17.21 -7.00
C LEU A 273 -14.06 18.63 -6.45
N PHE A 274 -13.95 18.81 -5.13
CA PHE A 274 -14.02 20.11 -4.47
C PHE A 274 -12.76 20.95 -4.74
N ALA A 275 -11.58 20.31 -4.73
CA ALA A 275 -10.33 20.96 -5.06
C ALA A 275 -10.34 21.58 -6.46
N GLY A 276 -10.84 20.85 -7.46
CA GLY A 276 -11.01 21.33 -8.83
C GLY A 276 -11.94 22.55 -8.94
N LEU A 277 -13.04 22.55 -8.19
CA LEU A 277 -13.95 23.71 -8.10
C LEU A 277 -13.24 24.93 -7.48
N CYS A 278 -12.48 24.73 -6.39
CA CYS A 278 -11.71 25.79 -5.74
C CYS A 278 -10.62 26.36 -6.65
N LEU A 279 -9.90 25.52 -7.39
CA LEU A 279 -8.89 25.93 -8.37
C LEU A 279 -9.52 26.80 -9.47
N ARG A 280 -10.67 26.39 -10.01
CA ARG A 280 -11.40 27.20 -11.00
C ARG A 280 -11.81 28.56 -10.47
N ARG A 281 -12.29 28.61 -9.22
CA ARG A 281 -12.76 29.84 -8.57
C ARG A 281 -11.65 30.66 -7.90
N ARG A 282 -10.38 30.23 -8.02
CA ARG A 282 -9.22 30.82 -7.32
C ARG A 282 -9.44 30.94 -5.80
N ALA A 283 -10.23 30.05 -5.21
CA ALA A 283 -10.61 30.06 -3.81
C ALA A 283 -9.55 29.38 -2.94
N TRP A 284 -8.30 29.85 -3.01
CA TRP A 284 -7.11 29.24 -2.39
C TRP A 284 -7.25 29.03 -0.88
N LYS A 285 -7.85 29.99 -0.16
CA LYS A 285 -8.08 29.86 1.30
C LYS A 285 -8.95 28.65 1.66
N SER A 286 -10.01 28.39 0.89
CA SER A 286 -10.89 27.25 1.12
C SER A 286 -10.26 25.92 0.72
N LEU A 287 -9.34 25.93 -0.25
CA LEU A 287 -8.59 24.75 -0.68
C LEU A 287 -7.60 24.33 0.41
N VAL A 288 -6.79 25.26 0.90
CA VAL A 288 -5.80 25.00 1.96
C VAL A 288 -6.48 24.58 3.26
N ALA A 289 -7.52 25.31 3.69
CA ALA A 289 -8.25 24.98 4.91
C ALA A 289 -8.94 23.61 4.83
N GLY A 290 -9.57 23.29 3.70
CA GLY A 290 -10.23 21.99 3.50
C GLY A 290 -9.24 20.83 3.45
N SER A 291 -8.10 21.02 2.78
CA SER A 291 -7.05 19.98 2.68
C SER A 291 -6.40 19.72 4.04
N ALA A 292 -6.06 20.77 4.79
CA ALA A 292 -5.47 20.65 6.12
C ALA A 292 -6.43 19.97 7.11
N LEU A 293 -7.72 20.34 7.06
CA LEU A 293 -8.76 19.71 7.90
C LEU A 293 -8.94 18.22 7.56
N LEU A 294 -8.95 17.87 6.27
CA LEU A 294 -9.11 16.49 5.83
C LEU A 294 -7.92 15.62 6.22
N VAL A 295 -6.69 16.11 5.99
CA VAL A 295 -5.46 15.42 6.41
C VAL A 295 -5.45 15.22 7.93
N GLY A 296 -5.77 16.26 8.69
CA GLY A 296 -5.85 16.17 10.15
C GLY A 296 -6.86 15.13 10.62
N LEU A 297 -8.06 15.09 10.02
CA LEU A 297 -9.09 14.11 10.37
C LEU A 297 -8.66 12.67 10.07
N VAL A 298 -8.04 12.43 8.91
CA VAL A 298 -7.55 11.10 8.51
C VAL A 298 -6.46 10.62 9.47
N ILE A 299 -5.43 11.45 9.69
CA ILE A 299 -4.32 11.09 10.59
C ILE A 299 -4.81 10.85 12.01
N VAL A 300 -5.68 11.71 12.54
CA VAL A 300 -6.23 11.53 13.90
C VAL A 300 -7.04 10.24 14.00
N ALA A 301 -7.85 9.93 13.00
CA ALA A 301 -8.64 8.70 12.98
C ALA A 301 -7.75 7.45 12.87
N ASP A 302 -6.72 7.46 12.02
CA ASP A 302 -5.79 6.36 11.83
C ASP A 302 -4.94 6.12 13.09
N VAL A 303 -4.41 7.18 13.71
CA VAL A 303 -3.64 7.10 14.96
C VAL A 303 -4.51 6.62 16.12
N ALA A 304 -5.75 7.12 16.23
CA ALA A 304 -6.66 6.72 17.31
C ALA A 304 -7.08 5.24 17.23
N THR A 305 -7.03 4.64 16.05
CA THR A 305 -7.53 3.27 15.81
C THR A 305 -6.43 2.23 15.70
N LEU A 306 -5.27 2.59 15.14
CA LEU A 306 -4.17 1.68 14.83
C LEU A 306 -2.83 2.11 15.45
N GLY A 307 -2.79 3.20 16.22
CA GLY A 307 -1.58 3.70 16.87
C GLY A 307 -0.51 4.19 15.88
N ILE A 308 0.76 3.94 16.19
CA ILE A 308 1.91 4.38 15.38
C ILE A 308 1.91 3.69 14.00
N LEU A 309 1.54 2.41 13.94
CA LEU A 309 1.37 1.69 12.67
C LEU A 309 0.27 2.34 11.81
N GLY A 310 -0.79 2.82 12.45
CA GLY A 310 -1.83 3.63 11.81
C GLY A 310 -1.30 4.87 11.12
N ALA A 311 -0.36 5.59 11.76
CA ALA A 311 0.25 6.78 11.17
C ALA A 311 1.02 6.46 9.88
N ALA A 312 1.77 5.35 9.86
CA ALA A 312 2.56 4.93 8.70
C ALA A 312 1.66 4.55 7.51
N PHE A 313 0.63 3.72 7.75
CA PHE A 313 -0.32 3.34 6.71
C PHE A 313 -1.21 4.51 6.28
N GLY A 314 -1.62 5.37 7.21
CA GLY A 314 -2.39 6.58 6.94
C GLY A 314 -1.63 7.57 6.06
N ALA A 315 -0.32 7.75 6.28
CA ALA A 315 0.54 8.58 5.44
C ALA A 315 0.62 8.05 3.99
N LEU A 316 0.81 6.74 3.82
CA LEU A 316 0.79 6.10 2.50
C LEU A 316 -0.60 6.23 1.82
N GLY A 317 -1.66 6.03 2.59
CA GLY A 317 -3.04 6.21 2.14
C GLY A 317 -3.35 7.63 1.69
N LEU A 318 -2.81 8.64 2.39
CA LEU A 318 -2.90 10.04 1.98
C LEU A 318 -2.22 10.23 0.62
N VAL A 319 -0.99 9.77 0.43
CA VAL A 319 -0.29 9.91 -0.86
C VAL A 319 -1.11 9.29 -2.00
N ALA A 320 -1.61 8.07 -1.82
CA ALA A 320 -2.46 7.41 -2.81
C ALA A 320 -3.75 8.18 -3.09
N GLY A 321 -4.43 8.65 -2.04
CA GLY A 321 -5.64 9.48 -2.15
C GLY A 321 -5.38 10.79 -2.90
N TRP A 322 -4.26 11.46 -2.65
CA TRP A 322 -3.86 12.69 -3.33
C TRP A 322 -3.61 12.44 -4.82
N VAL A 323 -2.87 11.37 -5.18
CA VAL A 323 -2.67 10.97 -6.58
C VAL A 323 -4.02 10.71 -7.26
N GLY A 324 -4.90 9.96 -6.60
CA GLY A 324 -6.24 9.68 -7.12
C GLY A 324 -7.13 10.92 -7.24
N SER A 325 -6.92 11.93 -6.39
CA SER A 325 -7.68 13.18 -6.39
C SER A 325 -7.42 14.03 -7.64
N LEU A 326 -6.26 13.90 -8.29
CA LEU A 326 -5.88 14.68 -9.46
C LEU A 326 -6.88 14.51 -10.61
N VAL A 327 -7.32 13.28 -10.86
CA VAL A 327 -8.33 12.98 -11.88
C VAL A 327 -9.64 13.68 -11.54
N LEU A 328 -10.12 13.55 -10.30
CA LEU A 328 -11.35 14.20 -9.87
C LEU A 328 -11.24 15.73 -9.84
N ALA A 329 -10.06 16.29 -9.61
CA ALA A 329 -9.83 17.72 -9.70
C ALA A 329 -10.03 18.27 -11.12
N VAL A 330 -9.66 17.51 -12.15
CA VAL A 330 -9.97 17.88 -13.54
C VAL A 330 -11.49 17.90 -13.78
N TYR A 331 -12.22 16.89 -13.28
CA TYR A 331 -13.69 16.86 -13.38
C TYR A 331 -14.33 18.01 -12.60
N GLY A 332 -13.90 18.26 -11.36
CA GLY A 332 -14.33 19.38 -10.53
C GLY A 332 -14.10 20.72 -11.23
N TYR A 333 -12.94 20.89 -11.86
CA TYR A 333 -12.62 22.07 -12.64
C TYR A 333 -13.53 22.22 -13.87
N VAL A 334 -13.75 21.17 -14.68
CA VAL A 334 -14.53 21.27 -15.93
C VAL A 334 -16.03 21.50 -15.69
N PHE A 335 -16.59 20.92 -14.62
CA PHE A 335 -18.02 20.93 -14.31
C PHE A 335 -18.47 22.03 -13.33
N ALA A 336 -17.52 22.71 -12.68
CA ALA A 336 -17.78 23.82 -11.75
C ALA A 336 -18.61 24.96 -12.37
N ALA A 337 -19.68 25.36 -11.68
CA ALA A 337 -20.46 26.57 -12.00
C ALA A 337 -19.60 27.83 -11.80
N ASP A 338 -19.82 28.85 -12.63
CA ASP A 338 -19.13 30.14 -12.50
C ASP A 338 -19.60 30.89 -11.23
N ALA A 339 -18.80 31.86 -10.77
CA ALA A 339 -19.11 32.62 -9.56
C ALA A 339 -20.38 33.47 -9.70
N ASP A 340 -20.69 33.95 -10.92
CA ASP A 340 -21.77 34.89 -11.20
C ASP A 340 -23.18 34.29 -11.05
N GLU A 341 -23.32 32.97 -11.10
CA GLU A 341 -24.60 32.26 -10.89
C GLU A 341 -24.94 32.17 -9.39
N PHE A 342 -23.94 32.30 -8.51
CA PHE A 342 -24.12 32.28 -7.05
C PHE A 342 -24.68 33.59 -6.50
N ASP A 343 -24.36 34.72 -7.13
CA ASP A 343 -24.90 36.03 -6.75
C ASP A 343 -26.36 36.19 -7.18
N ARG A 344 -26.77 35.60 -8.32
CA ARG A 344 -28.19 35.60 -8.73
C ARG A 344 -29.10 34.76 -7.83
N ASP A 345 -28.63 33.62 -7.32
CA ASP A 345 -29.42 32.83 -6.36
C ASP A 345 -29.56 33.55 -4.99
N ARG A 346 -28.57 34.38 -4.62
CA ARG A 346 -28.61 35.18 -3.38
C ARG A 346 -29.45 36.45 -3.53
N VAL A 347 -29.31 37.15 -4.65
CA VAL A 347 -30.10 38.35 -5.00
C VAL A 347 -31.54 37.98 -5.33
N GLY A 348 -31.79 36.84 -5.97
CA GLY A 348 -33.14 36.32 -6.24
C GLY A 348 -33.87 35.86 -4.97
N ALA A 349 -33.15 35.32 -3.98
CA ALA A 349 -33.72 35.00 -2.67
C ALA A 349 -34.03 36.26 -1.85
N LEU A 350 -33.19 37.30 -1.93
CA LEU A 350 -33.45 38.59 -1.27
C LEU A 350 -34.61 39.35 -1.93
N SER A 351 -34.72 39.32 -3.26
CA SER A 351 -35.79 40.01 -4.00
C SER A 351 -37.18 39.39 -3.84
N ALA A 352 -37.28 38.12 -3.43
CA ALA A 352 -38.57 37.47 -3.19
C ALA A 352 -39.15 37.83 -1.81
N ASP A 353 -38.30 38.07 -0.80
CA ASP A 353 -38.72 38.52 0.52
C ASP A 353 -39.08 40.02 0.52
N ASP A 354 -38.41 40.85 -0.28
CA ASP A 354 -38.71 42.29 -0.39
C ASP A 354 -40.00 42.61 -1.17
N LEU A 355 -40.58 41.65 -1.89
CA LEU A 355 -41.84 41.81 -2.62
C LEU A 355 -43.08 41.34 -1.85
N GLN A 356 -42.93 40.84 -0.61
CA GLN A 356 -44.04 40.49 0.27
C GLN A 356 -44.34 41.53 1.36
N THR A 357 -43.60 42.63 1.42
CA THR A 357 -43.78 43.72 2.41
C THR A 357 -44.02 45.10 1.81
N GLY A 358 -44.39 45.18 0.53
CA GLY A 358 -44.78 46.43 -0.17
C GLY A 358 -46.28 46.61 -0.30
#